data_AF-A0A832K0X8-F1
#
_entry.id   AF-A0A832K0X8-F1
#
_cell.length_a   1.000
_cell.length_b   1.000
_cell.length_c   1.000
_cell.angle_alpha   90.00
_cell.angle_beta   90.00
_cell.angle_gamma   90.00
#
_symmetry.space_group_name_H-M   'P 1'
#
loop_
_entity.id
_entity.type
_entity.pdbx_description
1 polymer ?
#
loop_
_entity_poly.entity_id
_entity_poly.type
_entity_poly.pdbx_seq_one_letter_code
_entity_poly.pdbx_strand_id
1 'polypeptide(L)' 'MSLRVLIIGGVAAGPKVAAKIMRLNPAAEVTVLEKGKFLSYAGCGLPYYVSGQVPDQKHLMSTPVGVVRDV' A
#
# COMPACT_ATOMS: atom_id res chain seq x y z
N MET A 1 2.46 -11.51 -25.38
CA MET A 1 1.37 -11.03 -24.51
C MET A 1 1.99 -10.48 -23.23
N SER A 2 1.58 -9.30 -22.77
CA SER A 2 1.97 -8.76 -21.46
C SER A 2 1.31 -9.56 -20.34
N LEU A 3 2.01 -9.76 -19.21
CA LEU A 3 1.42 -10.36 -18.01
C LEU A 3 0.44 -9.34 -17.41
N ARG A 4 -0.84 -9.71 -17.28
CA ARG A 4 -1.89 -8.84 -16.69
C ARG A 4 -2.33 -9.43 -15.36
N VAL A 5 -2.23 -8.65 -14.28
CA VAL A 5 -2.50 -9.11 -12.91
C VAL A 5 -3.51 -8.19 -12.23
N LEU A 6 -4.60 -8.78 -11.75
CA LEU A 6 -5.57 -8.12 -10.88
C LEU A 6 -5.36 -8.59 -9.43
N ILE A 7 -5.18 -7.66 -8.51
CA ILE A 7 -4.98 -7.92 -7.08
C ILE A 7 -6.18 -7.36 -6.32
N ILE A 8 -6.83 -8.20 -5.52
CA ILE A 8 -7.95 -7.79 -4.65
C ILE A 8 -7.42 -7.63 -3.22
N GLY A 9 -7.51 -6.40 -2.70
CA GLY A 9 -6.95 -5.96 -1.43
C GLY A 9 -5.69 -5.11 -1.61
N GLY A 10 -5.70 -3.89 -1.08
CA GLY A 10 -4.68 -2.85 -1.25
C GLY A 10 -4.00 -2.40 0.05
N VAL A 11 -4.15 -3.14 1.16
CA VAL A 11 -3.54 -2.77 2.45
C VAL A 11 -2.11 -3.31 2.58
N ALA A 12 -1.91 -4.53 3.07
CA ALA A 12 -0.56 -5.02 3.38
C ALA A 12 0.06 -5.87 2.25
N ALA A 13 -0.59 -6.98 1.90
CA ALA A 13 -0.05 -7.94 0.95
C ALA A 13 -0.15 -7.45 -0.51
N GLY A 14 -1.27 -6.84 -0.89
CA GLY A 14 -1.52 -6.43 -2.27
C GLY A 14 -0.45 -5.51 -2.85
N PRO A 15 -0.16 -4.35 -2.21
CA PRO A 15 0.89 -3.45 -2.70
C PRO A 15 2.28 -4.09 -2.70
N LYS A 16 2.57 -5.02 -1.77
CA LYS A 16 3.84 -5.76 -1.74
C LYS A 16 3.97 -6.70 -2.95
N VAL A 17 2.91 -7.41 -3.29
CA VAL A 17 2.86 -8.28 -4.48
C VAL A 17 2.96 -7.45 -5.75
N ALA A 18 2.19 -6.36 -5.86
CA ALA A 18 2.23 -5.45 -7.00
C ALA A 18 3.65 -4.91 -7.24
N ALA A 19 4.27 -4.36 -6.20
CA ALA A 19 5.63 -3.84 -6.27
C ALA A 19 6.66 -4.92 -6.64
N LYS A 20 6.49 -6.16 -6.16
CA LYS A 20 7.38 -7.28 -6.51
C LYS A 20 7.22 -7.66 -7.98
N ILE A 21 5.99 -7.75 -8.50
CA ILE A 21 5.72 -8.06 -9.91
C ILE A 21 6.34 -7.01 -10.81
N MET A 22 6.11 -5.72 -10.55
CA MET A 22 6.65 -4.63 -11.38
C MET A 22 8.19 -4.60 -11.39
N ARG A 23 8.85 -5.01 -10.29
CA ARG A 23 10.32 -5.13 -10.24
C ARG A 23 10.86 -6.33 -11.02
N LEU A 24 10.12 -7.45 -11.01
CA LEU A 24 10.53 -8.68 -11.70
C LEU A 24 10.19 -8.65 -13.19
N ASN A 25 9.11 -7.98 -13.55
CA ASN A 25 8.62 -7.84 -14.91
C ASN A 25 8.08 -6.41 -15.13
N PRO A 26 8.94 -5.48 -15.59
CA PRO A 26 8.54 -4.09 -15.86
C PRO A 26 7.47 -3.94 -16.94
N ALA A 27 7.27 -4.95 -17.78
CA ALA A 27 6.23 -4.96 -18.81
C ALA A 27 4.89 -5.54 -18.32
N ALA A 28 4.78 -5.93 -17.05
CA ALA A 28 3.54 -6.41 -16.46
C ALA A 28 2.56 -5.25 -16.23
N GLU A 29 1.29 -5.48 -16.55
CA GLU A 29 0.18 -4.59 -16.20
C GLU A 29 -0.42 -5.07 -14.87
N VAL A 30 -0.33 -4.25 -13.82
CA VAL A 30 -0.83 -4.60 -12.49
C VAL A 30 -1.92 -3.61 -12.06
N THR A 31 -3.08 -4.14 -11.67
CA THR A 31 -4.19 -3.37 -11.11
C THR A 31 -4.50 -3.86 -9.70
N VAL A 32 -4.60 -2.94 -8.74
CA VAL A 32 -5.00 -3.25 -7.36
C VAL A 32 -6.38 -2.66 -7.09
N LEU A 33 -7.29 -3.47 -6.58
CA LEU A 33 -8.62 -3.03 -6.14
C LEU A 33 -8.71 -3.12 -4.63
N GLU A 34 -9.00 -1.99 -3.98
CA GLU A 34 -9.28 -1.91 -2.54
C GLU A 34 -10.66 -1.31 -2.33
N LYS A 35 -11.41 -1.88 -1.38
CA LYS A 35 -12.75 -1.40 -1.00
C LYS A 35 -12.65 -0.14 -0.12
N GLY A 36 -11.64 -0.11 0.75
CA GLY A 36 -11.38 1.01 1.65
C GLY A 36 -10.87 2.25 0.93
N LYS A 37 -10.93 3.39 1.63
CA LYS A 37 -10.41 4.66 1.12
C LYS A 37 -8.88 4.76 1.21
N PHE A 38 -8.27 4.02 2.13
CA PHE A 38 -6.84 4.10 2.42
C PHE A 38 -6.12 2.87 1.88
N LEU A 39 -5.08 3.11 1.10
CA LEU A 39 -4.16 2.10 0.60
C LEU A 39 -2.95 2.01 1.52
N SER A 40 -2.30 0.84 1.53
CA SER A 40 -0.92 0.69 2.01
C SER A 40 -0.63 1.21 3.43
N TYR A 41 -1.65 1.24 4.31
CA TYR A 41 -1.50 1.73 5.68
C TYR A 41 -1.02 0.64 6.64
N ALA A 42 -0.25 1.04 7.64
CA ALA A 42 0.23 0.17 8.70
C ALA A 42 -0.87 -0.08 9.74
N GLY A 43 -1.68 -1.13 9.54
CA GLY A 43 -2.73 -1.52 10.50
C GLY A 43 -2.21 -1.78 11.91
N CYS A 44 -1.00 -2.34 12.05
CA CYS A 44 -0.35 -2.53 13.34
C CYS A 44 -0.05 -1.20 14.07
N GLY A 45 0.00 -0.08 13.34
CA GLY A 45 0.27 1.25 13.87
C GLY A 45 -0.97 1.99 14.38
N LEU A 46 -2.19 1.48 14.11
CA LEU A 46 -3.43 2.12 14.54
C LEU A 46 -3.52 2.38 16.05
N PRO A 47 -3.05 1.50 16.95
CA PRO A 47 -3.09 1.78 18.39
C PRO A 47 -2.32 3.06 18.77
N TYR A 48 -1.23 3.36 18.08
CA TYR A 48 -0.42 4.56 18.35
C TYR A 48 -1.07 5.84 17.81
N TYR A 49 -1.86 5.74 16.73
CA TYR A 49 -2.69 6.83 16.25
C TYR A 49 -3.83 7.11 17.23
N VAL A 50 -4.54 6.08 17.67
CA VAL A 50 -5.61 6.20 18.67
C VAL A 50 -5.08 6.74 20.00
N SER A 51 -3.86 6.39 20.41
CA SER A 51 -3.23 6.91 21.62
C SER A 51 -2.65 8.32 21.47
N GLY A 52 -2.73 8.96 20.29
CA GLY A 52 -2.15 10.27 20.01
C GLY A 52 -0.62 10.33 19.86
N GLN A 53 0.07 9.18 19.91
CA GLN A 53 1.53 9.12 19.68
C GLN A 53 1.87 9.33 18.21
N VAL A 54 0.98 8.91 17.30
CA VAL A 54 1.02 9.25 15.88
C VAL A 54 -0.02 10.35 15.64
N PRO A 55 0.40 11.58 15.34
CA PRO A 55 -0.51 12.73 15.29
C PRO A 55 -1.39 12.79 14.03
N ASP A 56 -0.95 12.17 12.93
CA ASP A 56 -1.66 12.16 11.65
C ASP A 56 -1.68 10.73 11.08
N GLN A 57 -2.85 10.28 10.63
CA GLN A 57 -3.03 8.99 9.96
C GLN A 57 -2.09 8.81 8.74
N LYS A 58 -1.67 9.90 8.08
CA LYS A 58 -0.73 9.88 6.95
C LYS A 58 0.59 9.23 7.34
N HIS A 59 1.03 9.40 8.59
CA HIS A 59 2.26 8.77 9.08
C HIS A 59 2.17 7.24 9.12
N LEU A 60 0.96 6.66 9.17
CA LEU A 60 0.76 5.22 9.04
C LEU A 60 0.91 4.73 7.58
N MET A 61 0.91 5.65 6.62
CA MET A 61 0.99 5.39 5.18
C MET A 61 2.31 5.89 4.58
N SER A 62 3.14 6.58 5.37
CA SER A 62 4.40 7.16 4.91
C SER A 62 5.56 6.17 4.95
N THR A 63 6.47 6.32 4.00
CA THR A 63 7.82 5.74 4.07
C THR A 63 8.68 6.51 5.09
N PRO A 64 9.84 5.97 5.51
CA PRO A 64 10.74 6.67 6.43
C PRO A 64 11.22 8.05 5.92
N VAL A 65 11.13 8.31 4.61
CA VAL A 65 11.47 9.59 3.99
C VAL A 65 10.26 10.52 3.80
N GLY A 66 9.11 10.20 4.40
CA GLY A 66 7.92 11.05 4.43
C GLY A 66 6.95 10.89 3.24
N VAL A 67 7.31 10.11 2.22
CA VAL A 67 6.44 9.90 1.03
C VAL A 67 5.25 9.03 1.41
N VAL A 68 4.03 9.55 1.19
CA VAL A 68 2.75 8.84 1.40
C VAL A 68 2.54 7.80 0.30
N ARG A 69 1.97 6.65 0.66
CA ARG A 69 1.67 5.52 -0.24
C ARG A 69 0.20 5.49 -0.64
N ASP A 70 -0.25 6.51 -1.37
CA ASP A 70 -1.64 6.72 -1.79
C ASP A 70 -1.88 6.56 -3.30
N VAL A 71 -0.87 6.11 -4.04
CA VAL A 71 -0.88 5.87 -5.49
C VAL A 71 -0.59 4.42 -5.87
#